data_AF-A0A4Y2T1T6-F1
#
_entry.id   AF-A0A4Y2T1T6-F1
#
_cell.length_a   1.000
_cell.length_b   1.000
_cell.length_c   1.000
_cell.angle_alpha   90.00
_cell.angle_beta   90.00
_cell.angle_gamma   90.00
#
_symmetry.space_group_name_H-M   'P 1'
#
loop_
_entity.id
_entity.type
_entity.pdbx_description
1 polymer ?
#
loop_
_entity_poly.entity_id
_entity_poly.type
_entity_poly.pdbx_seq_one_letter_code
_entity_poly.pdbx_strand_id
1 'polypeptide(L)'
;MKTLINCHNARKVGITSMNKMFGRIFNYIKLKCVDKVLLLLTISSAIKVHDEKVPIDPVLLFQRMSITKSFEDELETFFRYGLVPYPLSLFDAIGMRKTQKSAIYDCFQCVNVEIHNTNTTYIVDGGYLLHRVVWVREEIFDAIFVKYVHYVHGNFVHNVIIVFDGYSDYTKNIKVAEQRRRTTKISSSFDVLFDRFMTVPTNQQQFLANTHNKFRFISMLSEKLKAADIFCETS
;
A
#
# COMPACT_ATOMS: atom_id res chain seq x y z
N MET A 1 4.31 -4.59 40.02
CA MET A 1 5.55 -4.97 39.29
C MET A 1 5.84 -3.86 38.29
N LYS A 2 6.97 -3.12 38.41
CA LYS A 2 7.28 -1.99 37.52
C LYS A 2 7.49 -2.51 36.09
N THR A 3 6.53 -2.27 35.21
CA THR A 3 6.66 -2.53 33.77
C THR A 3 7.70 -1.55 33.21
N LEU A 4 8.90 -2.05 32.92
CA LEU A 4 9.97 -1.21 32.37
C LEU A 4 9.64 -0.86 30.92
N ILE A 5 9.46 0.44 30.64
CA ILE A 5 9.22 0.95 29.29
C ILE A 5 10.40 0.57 28.39
N ASN A 6 10.13 -0.10 27.26
CA ASN A 6 11.16 -0.52 26.31
C ASN A 6 10.94 0.04 24.90
N CYS A 7 10.11 1.08 24.73
CA CYS A 7 9.82 1.69 23.43
C CYS A 7 11.05 2.17 22.65
N HIS A 8 12.11 2.62 23.35
CA HIS A 8 13.38 2.99 22.75
C HIS A 8 14.09 1.81 22.06
N ASN A 9 13.82 0.57 22.47
CA ASN A 9 14.39 -0.65 21.90
C ASN A 9 13.53 -1.28 20.80
N ALA A 10 12.50 -0.58 20.30
CA ALA A 10 11.52 -1.15 19.39
C ALA A 10 12.14 -1.86 18.17
N ARG A 11 13.14 -1.22 17.54
CA ARG A 11 13.85 -1.79 16.39
C ARG A 11 14.57 -3.10 16.74
N LYS A 12 15.27 -3.14 17.88
CA LYS A 12 16.01 -4.32 18.34
C LYS A 12 15.06 -5.47 18.68
N VAL A 13 13.95 -5.17 19.34
CA VAL A 13 12.89 -6.16 19.67
C VAL A 13 12.24 -6.71 18.40
N GLY A 14 11.98 -5.85 17.41
CA GLY A 14 11.46 -6.21 16.09
C GLY A 14 12.40 -7.16 15.33
N ILE A 15 13.68 -6.80 15.20
CA ILE A 15 14.70 -7.64 14.54
C ILE A 15 14.84 -8.99 15.25
N THR A 16 14.89 -8.99 16.58
CA THR A 16 14.97 -10.23 17.37
C THR A 16 13.76 -11.15 17.10
N SER A 17 12.58 -10.56 16.98
CA SER A 17 11.35 -11.29 16.66
C SER A 17 11.36 -11.85 15.24
N MET A 18 11.85 -11.09 14.26
CA MET A 18 12.01 -11.56 12.87
C MET A 18 13.01 -12.73 12.78
N ASN A 19 14.13 -12.65 13.48
CA ASN A 19 15.13 -13.72 13.49
C ASN A 19 14.56 -15.04 14.04
N LYS A 20 13.66 -14.99 15.03
CA LYS A 20 12.96 -16.19 15.55
C LYS A 20 12.06 -16.87 14.51
N MET A 21 11.63 -16.14 13.49
CA MET A 21 10.79 -16.66 12.40
C MET A 21 11.60 -17.31 11.28
N PHE A 22 12.90 -17.01 11.17
CA PHE A 22 13.72 -17.51 10.07
C PHE A 22 13.76 -19.05 10.08
N GLY A 23 13.54 -19.66 8.91
CA GLY A 23 13.53 -21.12 8.74
C GLY A 23 12.34 -21.85 9.38
N ARG A 24 11.34 -21.15 9.94
CA ARG A 24 10.13 -21.76 10.50
C ARG A 24 8.97 -21.73 9.51
N ILE A 25 8.17 -22.80 9.51
CA ILE A 25 6.89 -22.82 8.80
C ILE A 25 5.90 -21.92 9.54
N PHE A 26 5.09 -21.17 8.78
CA PHE A 26 4.15 -20.17 9.29
C PHE A 26 3.28 -20.67 10.47
N ASN A 27 2.78 -21.90 10.40
CA ASN A 27 1.93 -22.50 11.43
C ASN A 27 2.60 -22.64 12.81
N TYR A 28 3.94 -22.65 12.87
CA TYR A 28 4.71 -22.77 14.11
C TYR A 28 5.21 -21.43 14.64
N ILE A 29 4.92 -20.33 13.95
CA ILE A 29 5.27 -18.99 14.41
C ILE A 29 4.29 -18.57 15.50
N LYS A 30 4.80 -18.38 16.73
CA LYS A 30 4.04 -17.84 17.86
C LYS A 30 4.70 -16.56 18.36
N LEU A 31 3.99 -15.44 18.27
CA LEU A 31 4.39 -14.16 18.84
C LEU A 31 3.64 -13.94 20.16
N LYS A 32 4.35 -13.81 21.27
CA LYS A 32 3.72 -13.56 22.57
C LYS A 32 3.57 -12.06 22.81
N CYS A 33 2.55 -11.66 23.57
CA CYS A 33 2.39 -10.25 23.96
C CYS A 33 3.59 -9.70 24.75
N VAL A 34 4.33 -10.55 25.46
CA VAL A 34 5.57 -10.17 26.16
C VAL A 34 6.73 -9.84 25.22
N ASP A 35 6.69 -10.33 23.97
CA ASP A 35 7.66 -9.99 22.93
C ASP A 35 7.34 -8.64 22.26
N LYS A 36 6.18 -8.03 22.58
CA LYS A 36 5.79 -6.72 22.06
C LYS A 36 6.44 -5.60 22.86
N VAL A 37 6.66 -4.49 22.18
CA VAL A 37 7.19 -3.26 22.75
C VAL A 37 6.10 -2.58 23.58
N LEU A 38 6.43 -2.24 24.83
CA LEU A 38 5.59 -1.45 25.72
C LEU A 38 5.76 0.05 25.40
N LEU A 39 4.64 0.69 25.06
CA LEU A 39 4.58 2.12 24.79
C LEU A 39 4.57 2.95 26.08
N LEU A 40 5.08 4.18 26.01
CA LEU A 40 4.99 5.18 27.10
C LEU A 40 3.53 5.40 27.57
N LEU A 41 2.57 5.37 26.63
CA LEU A 41 1.14 5.56 26.86
C LEU A 41 0.51 4.48 27.75
N THR A 42 1.07 3.28 27.83
CA THR A 42 0.54 2.19 28.67
C THR A 42 0.62 2.51 30.17
N ILE A 43 1.36 3.55 30.56
CA ILE A 43 1.59 3.93 31.97
C ILE A 43 0.74 5.12 32.42
N SER A 44 0.20 5.94 31.51
CA SER A 44 -0.39 7.25 31.88
C SER A 44 -1.88 7.43 31.62
N SER A 45 -2.56 6.50 30.96
CA SER A 45 -4.00 6.64 30.69
C SER A 45 -4.82 6.10 31.84
N ALA A 46 -5.08 6.94 32.84
CA ALA A 46 -6.13 6.68 33.83
C ALA A 46 -7.24 7.72 33.65
N ILE A 47 -8.48 7.26 33.47
CA ILE A 47 -9.66 8.14 33.45
C ILE A 47 -10.26 8.16 34.85
N LYS A 48 -10.73 9.34 35.27
CA LYS A 48 -11.39 9.52 36.55
C LYS A 48 -12.90 9.27 36.36
N VAL A 49 -13.40 8.18 36.92
CA VAL A 49 -14.83 7.81 36.87
C VAL A 49 -15.34 7.80 38.30
N HIS A 50 -16.34 8.64 38.62
CA HIS A 50 -16.88 8.78 39.99
C HIS A 50 -15.79 8.97 41.06
N ASP A 51 -14.85 9.89 40.80
CA ASP A 51 -13.68 10.18 41.63
C ASP A 51 -12.60 9.08 41.77
N GLU A 52 -12.82 7.90 41.21
CA GLU A 52 -11.83 6.82 41.17
C GLU A 52 -11.00 6.86 39.87
N LYS A 53 -9.68 6.65 39.99
CA LYS A 53 -8.79 6.55 38.83
C LYS A 53 -8.81 5.12 38.30
N VAL A 54 -9.45 4.93 37.15
CA VAL A 54 -9.47 3.64 36.44
C VAL A 54 -8.37 3.62 35.38
N PRO A 55 -7.40 2.68 35.44
CA PRO A 55 -6.40 2.55 34.39
C PRO A 55 -7.05 2.00 33.11
N ILE A 56 -6.77 2.65 31.99
CA ILE A 56 -7.22 2.25 30.66
C ILE A 56 -5.98 1.95 29.82
N ASP A 57 -5.99 0.82 29.12
CA ASP A 57 -5.02 0.55 28.07
C ASP A 57 -5.58 1.10 26.73
N PRO A 58 -5.02 2.20 26.18
CA PRO A 58 -5.51 2.81 24.95
C PRO A 58 -5.38 1.88 23.76
N VAL A 59 -4.37 1.00 23.76
CA VAL A 59 -4.10 0.06 22.67
C VAL A 59 -5.15 -1.05 22.70
N LEU A 60 -5.46 -1.58 23.88
CA LEU A 60 -6.51 -2.59 24.03
C LEU A 60 -7.88 -2.02 23.67
N LEU A 61 -8.18 -0.78 24.07
CA LEU A 61 -9.43 -0.10 23.74
C LEU A 61 -9.56 0.10 22.22
N PHE A 62 -8.51 0.58 21.56
CA PHE A 62 -8.45 0.69 20.10
C PHE A 62 -8.64 -0.66 19.39
N GLN A 63 -7.99 -1.72 19.88
CA GLN A 63 -8.15 -3.08 19.33
C GLN A 63 -9.59 -3.57 19.46
N ARG A 64 -10.22 -3.38 20.64
CA ARG A 64 -11.63 -3.76 20.85
C ARG A 64 -12.54 -3.00 19.90
N MET A 65 -12.41 -1.68 19.81
CA MET A 65 -13.18 -0.87 18.84
C MET A 65 -12.97 -1.32 17.40
N SER A 66 -11.75 -1.69 17.03
CA SER A 66 -11.43 -2.18 15.67
C SER A 66 -12.09 -3.53 15.35
N ILE A 67 -12.26 -4.39 16.36
CA ILE A 67 -12.87 -5.73 16.20
C ILE A 67 -14.40 -5.64 16.26
N THR A 68 -14.96 -4.78 17.11
CA THR A 68 -16.42 -4.58 17.24
C THR A 68 -17.00 -3.78 16.06
N LYS A 69 -16.18 -3.38 15.09
CA LYS A 69 -16.54 -2.54 13.94
C LYS A 69 -17.38 -3.32 12.91
N SER A 70 -18.57 -3.76 13.29
CA SER A 70 -19.55 -4.36 12.37
C SER A 70 -20.15 -3.32 11.41
N PHE A 71 -20.11 -2.02 11.75
CA PHE A 71 -20.57 -0.94 10.89
C PHE A 71 -19.58 0.24 10.89
N GLU A 72 -19.23 0.70 9.70
CA GLU A 72 -18.25 1.78 9.49
C GLU A 72 -18.69 3.11 10.13
N ASP A 73 -20.00 3.31 10.23
CA ASP A 73 -20.64 4.51 10.79
C ASP A 73 -20.50 4.64 12.32
N GLU A 74 -20.29 3.53 13.05
CA GLU A 74 -20.08 3.56 14.50
C GLU A 74 -18.69 4.07 14.90
N LEU A 75 -17.73 3.96 13.98
CA LEU A 75 -16.34 4.31 14.27
C LEU A 75 -16.15 5.81 14.52
N GLU A 76 -16.85 6.65 13.76
CA GLU A 76 -16.84 8.10 13.96
C GLU A 76 -17.32 8.45 15.38
N THR A 77 -18.36 7.76 15.86
CA THR A 77 -18.89 7.92 17.21
C THR A 77 -17.86 7.53 18.28
N PHE A 78 -17.09 6.45 18.07
CA PHE A 78 -16.03 6.07 19.01
C PHE A 78 -14.91 7.10 19.11
N PHE A 79 -14.54 7.74 18.01
CA PHE A 79 -13.51 8.79 18.00
C PHE A 79 -14.03 10.16 18.47
N ARG A 80 -15.33 10.45 18.35
CA ARG A 80 -15.94 11.74 18.74
C ARG A 80 -15.71 12.09 20.21
N TYR A 81 -15.74 11.10 21.08
CA TYR A 81 -15.63 11.31 22.52
C TYR A 81 -14.18 11.37 23.03
N GLY A 82 -13.17 11.32 22.14
CA GLY A 82 -11.76 11.39 22.53
C GLY A 82 -11.32 10.28 23.49
N LEU A 83 -12.11 9.21 23.63
CA LEU A 83 -11.90 8.13 24.60
C LEU A 83 -10.66 7.28 24.27
N VAL A 84 -10.09 7.47 23.08
CA VAL A 84 -8.87 6.79 22.64
C VAL A 84 -7.88 7.83 22.15
N PRO A 85 -6.73 8.02 22.83
CA PRO A 85 -5.56 8.58 22.18
C PRO A 85 -5.29 7.74 20.92
N TYR A 86 -5.47 8.32 19.73
CA TYR A 86 -5.19 7.60 18.49
C TYR A 86 -3.76 7.05 18.59
N PRO A 87 -3.54 5.77 18.23
CA PRO A 87 -2.22 5.17 18.39
C PRO A 87 -1.21 5.97 17.55
N LEU A 88 -0.31 6.69 18.22
CA LEU A 88 0.71 7.53 17.58
C LEU A 88 1.64 6.73 16.66
N SER A 89 1.65 5.40 16.80
CA SER A 89 2.33 4.49 15.87
C SER A 89 1.63 4.37 14.51
N LEU A 90 0.32 4.58 14.47
CA LEU A 90 -0.52 4.47 13.27
C LEU A 90 -0.98 5.83 12.75
N PHE A 91 -1.02 6.88 13.57
CA PHE A 91 -1.54 8.20 13.22
C PHE A 91 -0.54 9.32 13.55
N ASP A 92 -0.58 10.38 12.75
CA ASP A 92 0.07 11.67 12.93
C ASP A 92 -0.99 12.79 12.95
N ALA A 93 -0.56 14.06 13.03
CA ALA A 93 -1.47 15.20 13.09
C ALA A 93 -2.34 15.40 11.84
N ILE A 94 -1.98 14.77 10.72
CA ILE A 94 -2.66 14.90 9.42
C ILE A 94 -3.57 13.67 9.17
N GLY A 95 -3.30 12.54 9.83
CA GLY A 95 -4.14 11.34 9.78
C GLY A 95 -3.32 10.07 9.93
N MET A 96 -3.72 8.99 9.26
CA MET A 96 -2.99 7.72 9.35
C MET A 96 -1.57 7.87 8.76
N ARG A 97 -0.54 7.51 9.53
CA ARG A 97 0.86 7.52 9.10
C ARG A 97 1.03 6.68 7.84
N LYS A 98 1.86 7.19 6.93
CA LYS A 98 2.23 6.44 5.75
C LYS A 98 3.03 5.21 6.17
N THR A 99 2.66 4.04 5.65
CA THR A 99 3.44 2.83 5.87
C THR A 99 4.77 2.93 5.13
N GLN A 100 5.88 2.70 5.84
CA GLN A 100 7.21 2.62 5.23
C GLN A 100 7.49 1.18 4.77
N LYS A 101 6.62 0.62 3.93
CA LYS A 101 6.76 -0.76 3.44
C LYS A 101 8.13 -1.01 2.79
N SER A 102 8.66 -0.02 2.06
CA SER A 102 9.99 -0.11 1.45
C SER A 102 11.12 -0.24 2.48
N ALA A 103 11.03 0.40 3.63
CA ALA A 103 12.05 0.26 4.69
C ALA A 103 12.04 -1.15 5.32
N ILE A 104 10.93 -1.88 5.21
CA ILE A 104 10.85 -3.29 5.62
C ILE A 104 11.57 -4.16 4.58
N TYR A 105 11.58 -3.78 3.30
CA TYR A 105 12.29 -4.51 2.25
C TYR A 105 13.77 -4.67 2.58
N ASP A 106 14.42 -3.61 3.09
CA ASP A 106 15.82 -3.63 3.51
C ASP A 106 16.10 -4.61 4.68
N CYS A 107 15.06 -5.07 5.37
CA CYS A 107 15.18 -6.05 6.44
C CYS A 107 15.12 -7.51 5.93
N PHE A 108 14.75 -7.74 4.67
CA PHE A 108 14.74 -9.09 4.09
C PHE A 108 16.13 -9.43 3.55
N GLN A 109 16.55 -10.67 3.78
CA GLN A 109 17.72 -11.23 3.11
C GLN A 109 17.28 -11.81 1.77
N CYS A 110 17.98 -11.42 0.70
CA CYS A 110 17.74 -11.99 -0.62
C CYS A 110 18.08 -13.49 -0.58
N VAL A 111 17.17 -14.32 -1.08
CA VAL A 111 17.40 -15.76 -1.25
C VAL A 111 17.42 -16.02 -2.76
N ASN A 112 18.61 -16.29 -3.30
CA ASN A 112 18.76 -16.71 -4.69
C ASN A 112 18.44 -18.20 -4.80
N VAL A 113 17.15 -18.52 -4.89
CA VAL A 113 16.72 -19.87 -5.28
C VAL A 113 16.48 -19.84 -6.79
N GLU A 114 17.17 -20.70 -7.53
CA GLU A 114 16.82 -20.98 -8.93
C GLU A 114 15.49 -21.75 -8.92
N ILE A 115 14.40 -21.04 -9.17
CA ILE A 115 13.09 -21.65 -9.32
C ILE A 115 13.01 -22.16 -10.76
N HIS A 116 13.21 -23.47 -10.96
CA HIS A 116 13.02 -24.12 -12.25
C HIS A 116 11.54 -24.13 -12.62
N ASN A 117 11.14 -23.15 -13.42
CA ASN A 117 9.76 -22.84 -13.72
C ASN A 117 9.46 -23.21 -15.18
N THR A 118 9.18 -24.50 -15.45
CA THR A 118 8.90 -25.00 -16.80
C THR A 118 7.47 -24.73 -17.29
N ASN A 119 6.61 -24.09 -16.50
CA ASN A 119 5.27 -23.67 -16.94
C ASN A 119 4.67 -22.61 -15.99
N THR A 120 5.27 -21.42 -15.94
CA THR A 120 4.87 -20.37 -14.99
C THR A 120 4.03 -19.30 -15.65
N THR A 121 2.90 -18.99 -15.01
CA THR A 121 2.10 -17.81 -15.31
C THR A 121 2.64 -16.61 -14.54
N TYR A 122 2.99 -15.54 -15.24
CA TYR A 122 3.44 -14.29 -14.63
C TYR A 122 2.24 -13.38 -14.37
N ILE A 123 1.98 -13.07 -13.11
CA ILE A 123 1.00 -12.06 -12.73
C ILE A 123 1.74 -10.75 -12.44
N VAL A 124 1.51 -9.75 -13.28
CA VAL A 124 2.21 -8.46 -13.24
C VAL A 124 1.25 -7.38 -12.73
N ASP A 125 1.68 -6.64 -11.71
CA ASP A 125 0.97 -5.44 -11.26
C ASP A 125 1.05 -4.37 -12.36
N GLY A 126 -0.12 -3.97 -12.89
CA GLY A 126 -0.25 -2.93 -13.90
C GLY A 126 0.22 -1.58 -13.39
N GLY A 127 0.08 -1.28 -12.09
CA GLY A 127 0.63 -0.07 -11.47
C GLY A 127 2.16 -0.01 -11.56
N TYR A 128 2.83 -1.13 -11.31
CA TYR A 128 4.27 -1.27 -11.53
C TYR A 128 4.64 -1.07 -13.00
N LEU A 129 3.95 -1.78 -13.90
CA LEU A 129 4.24 -1.73 -15.33
C LEU A 129 4.16 -0.29 -15.87
N LEU A 130 3.11 0.46 -15.50
CA LEU A 130 2.90 1.85 -15.92
C LEU A 130 4.09 2.77 -15.61
N HIS A 131 4.79 2.54 -14.50
CA HIS A 131 5.94 3.35 -14.10
C HIS A 131 7.29 2.77 -14.53
N ARG A 132 7.31 1.52 -15.01
CA ARG A 132 8.53 0.83 -15.40
C ARG A 132 8.98 1.20 -16.81
N VAL A 133 8.03 1.41 -17.72
CA VAL A 133 8.32 1.86 -19.09
C VAL A 133 8.47 3.38 -19.08
N VAL A 134 9.62 3.87 -19.57
CA VAL A 134 9.95 5.29 -19.59
C VAL A 134 9.45 5.93 -20.89
N TRP A 135 8.72 7.03 -20.77
CA TRP A 135 8.21 7.78 -21.91
C TRP A 135 9.24 8.82 -22.35
N VAL A 136 9.51 8.90 -23.66
CA VAL A 136 10.36 9.95 -24.24
C VAL A 136 9.47 11.16 -24.56
N ARG A 137 10.00 12.38 -24.41
CA ARG A 137 9.25 13.59 -24.78
C ARG A 137 8.91 13.58 -26.27
N GLU A 138 7.75 14.13 -26.60
CA GLU A 138 7.26 14.25 -27.99
C GLU A 138 7.05 12.91 -28.72
N GLU A 139 7.08 11.80 -27.99
CA GLU A 139 6.73 10.49 -28.53
C GLU A 139 5.21 10.35 -28.65
N ILE A 140 4.74 9.70 -29.71
CA ILE A 140 3.31 9.41 -29.89
C ILE A 140 2.86 8.26 -28.98
N PHE A 141 1.60 8.29 -28.54
CA PHE A 141 1.06 7.26 -27.65
C PHE A 141 1.17 5.84 -28.22
N ASP A 142 1.00 5.65 -29.52
CA ASP A 142 1.11 4.33 -30.16
C ASP A 142 2.53 3.75 -30.01
N ALA A 143 3.57 4.57 -30.21
CA ALA A 143 4.96 4.16 -30.00
C ALA A 143 5.24 3.81 -28.52
N ILE A 144 4.64 4.56 -27.59
CA ILE A 144 4.70 4.23 -26.17
C ILE A 144 4.03 2.87 -25.90
N PHE A 145 2.83 2.62 -26.43
CA PHE A 145 2.16 1.34 -26.25
C PHE A 145 2.99 0.17 -26.81
N VAL A 146 3.66 0.35 -27.95
CA VAL A 146 4.60 -0.63 -28.49
C VAL A 146 5.76 -0.91 -27.52
N LYS A 147 6.30 0.11 -26.83
CA LYS A 147 7.32 -0.09 -25.79
C LYS A 147 6.81 -0.93 -24.62
N TYR A 148 5.55 -0.77 -24.22
CA TYR A 148 4.95 -1.64 -23.19
C TYR A 148 4.88 -3.09 -23.64
N VAL A 149 4.41 -3.34 -24.86
CA VAL A 149 4.34 -4.69 -25.44
C VAL A 149 5.73 -5.32 -25.51
N HIS A 150 6.72 -4.60 -26.03
CA HIS A 150 8.11 -5.07 -26.08
C HIS A 150 8.70 -5.33 -24.68
N TYR A 151 8.40 -4.46 -23.71
CA TYR A 151 8.85 -4.68 -22.34
C TYR A 151 8.27 -5.98 -21.77
N VAL A 152 6.99 -6.25 -21.99
CA VAL A 152 6.35 -7.46 -21.47
C VAL A 152 6.95 -8.70 -22.11
N HIS A 153 6.99 -8.77 -23.44
CA HIS A 153 7.56 -9.92 -24.16
C HIS A 153 9.05 -10.14 -23.90
N GLY A 154 9.82 -9.07 -23.71
CA GLY A 154 11.25 -9.17 -23.44
C GLY A 154 11.61 -9.61 -22.02
N ASN A 155 10.71 -9.41 -21.04
CA ASN A 155 10.98 -9.71 -19.63
C ASN A 155 10.21 -10.92 -19.11
N PHE A 156 9.15 -11.35 -19.80
CA PHE A 156 8.29 -12.45 -19.37
C PHE A 156 8.09 -13.41 -20.55
N VAL A 157 8.52 -14.66 -20.35
CA VAL A 157 8.69 -15.61 -21.45
C VAL A 157 7.34 -16.18 -21.94
N HIS A 158 6.46 -16.60 -21.02
CA HIS A 158 5.18 -17.25 -21.35
C HIS A 158 4.08 -16.88 -20.35
N ASN A 159 2.82 -16.89 -20.80
CA ASN A 159 1.61 -16.76 -19.96
C ASN A 159 1.63 -15.54 -19.01
N VAL A 160 1.54 -14.33 -19.57
CA VAL A 160 1.53 -13.09 -18.78
C VAL A 160 0.10 -12.58 -18.60
N ILE A 161 -0.24 -12.31 -17.33
CA ILE A 161 -1.48 -11.66 -16.92
C ILE A 161 -1.11 -10.32 -16.28
N ILE A 162 -1.53 -9.22 -16.88
CA ILE A 162 -1.35 -7.89 -16.32
C ILE A 162 -2.65 -7.50 -15.59
N VAL A 163 -2.52 -7.16 -14.32
CA VAL A 163 -3.65 -6.76 -13.48
C VAL A 163 -3.57 -5.26 -13.22
N PHE A 164 -4.46 -4.49 -13.85
CA PHE A 164 -4.63 -3.09 -13.52
C PHE A 164 -5.59 -2.96 -12.35
N ASP A 165 -5.15 -2.26 -11.28
CA ASP A 165 -6.01 -2.00 -10.13
C ASP A 165 -7.25 -1.20 -10.54
N GLY A 166 -8.40 -1.66 -10.06
CA GLY A 166 -9.69 -1.07 -10.32
C GLY A 166 -9.85 0.31 -9.75
N TYR A 167 -10.38 1.20 -10.59
CA TYR A 167 -10.84 2.52 -10.17
C TYR A 167 -12.31 2.51 -9.71
N SER A 168 -12.78 1.38 -9.16
CA SER A 168 -14.16 1.26 -8.70
C SER A 168 -14.34 1.87 -7.31
N ASP A 169 -15.37 2.72 -7.22
CA ASP A 169 -15.98 3.33 -6.04
C ASP A 169 -15.05 3.95 -4.98
N TYR A 170 -14.85 5.25 -5.15
CA TYR A 170 -13.97 6.14 -4.37
C TYR A 170 -14.44 6.40 -2.93
N THR A 171 -15.51 5.75 -2.48
CA THR A 171 -16.21 6.15 -1.26
C THR A 171 -15.66 5.49 0.01
N LYS A 172 -15.04 4.30 -0.06
CA LYS A 172 -14.75 3.50 1.18
C LYS A 172 -13.48 2.64 1.16
N ASN A 173 -12.32 3.16 0.73
CA ASN A 173 -11.09 2.35 0.82
C ASN A 173 -9.81 3.14 1.15
N ILE A 174 -8.89 2.50 1.89
CA ILE A 174 -7.57 3.04 2.31
C ILE A 174 -6.75 3.50 1.09
N LYS A 175 -6.98 2.88 -0.08
CA LYS A 175 -6.36 3.24 -1.36
C LYS A 175 -6.63 4.69 -1.77
N VAL A 176 -7.82 5.23 -1.49
CA VAL A 176 -8.23 6.60 -1.87
C VAL A 176 -7.45 7.65 -1.09
N ALA A 177 -7.18 7.43 0.19
CA ALA A 177 -6.41 8.38 1.01
C ALA A 177 -4.95 8.50 0.53
N GLU A 178 -4.31 7.36 0.19
CA GLU A 178 -2.96 7.36 -0.39
C GLU A 178 -2.95 7.96 -1.80
N GLN A 179 -3.99 7.70 -2.61
CA GLN A 179 -4.14 8.31 -3.93
C GLN A 179 -4.31 9.83 -3.84
N ARG A 180 -5.20 10.32 -2.97
CA ARG A 180 -5.36 11.76 -2.70
C ARG A 180 -4.04 12.40 -2.31
N ARG A 181 -3.29 11.79 -1.39
CA ARG A 181 -1.94 12.27 -1.02
C ARG A 181 -0.98 12.37 -2.22
N ARG A 182 -1.05 11.44 -3.18
CA ARG A 182 -0.23 11.48 -4.41
C ARG A 182 -0.68 12.57 -5.38
N THR A 183 -1.99 12.69 -5.61
CA THR A 183 -2.55 13.68 -6.54
C THR A 183 -2.41 15.11 -6.01
N THR A 184 -2.62 15.36 -4.70
CA THR A 184 -2.45 16.70 -4.11
C THR A 184 -1.00 17.21 -4.20
N LYS A 185 0.00 16.31 -4.19
CA LYS A 185 1.41 16.67 -4.36
C LYS A 185 1.75 17.12 -5.80
N ILE A 186 0.93 16.73 -6.77
CA ILE A 186 1.12 17.01 -8.20
C ILE A 186 0.01 17.98 -8.61
N SER A 187 0.09 19.22 -8.15
CA SER A 187 -0.99 20.22 -8.18
C SER A 187 -1.38 20.76 -9.57
N SER A 188 -1.07 20.08 -10.69
CA SER A 188 -1.32 20.63 -12.03
C SER A 188 -1.26 19.57 -13.14
N SER A 189 -2.22 18.64 -13.19
CA SER A 189 -2.43 17.80 -14.38
C SER A 189 -3.77 18.12 -15.02
N PHE A 190 -3.74 18.71 -16.21
CA PHE A 190 -4.92 18.91 -17.05
C PHE A 190 -5.47 17.56 -17.53
N ASP A 191 -6.80 17.49 -17.71
CA ASP A 191 -7.43 16.38 -18.43
C ASP A 191 -7.04 16.51 -19.90
N VAL A 192 -6.47 15.44 -20.45
CA VAL A 192 -5.98 15.37 -21.81
C VAL A 192 -6.86 14.38 -22.55
N LEU A 193 -7.64 14.88 -23.50
CA LEU A 193 -8.25 14.02 -24.50
C LEU A 193 -7.20 13.74 -25.57
N PHE A 194 -6.82 12.47 -25.73
CA PHE A 194 -5.80 12.06 -26.69
C PHE A 194 -6.23 10.86 -27.52
N ASP A 195 -5.67 10.76 -28.72
CA ASP A 195 -5.70 9.57 -29.56
C ASP A 195 -4.32 8.90 -29.62
N ARG A 196 -4.23 7.78 -30.35
CA ARG A 196 -3.02 6.96 -30.47
C ARG A 196 -1.86 7.70 -31.18
N PHE A 197 -2.18 8.64 -32.04
CA PHE A 197 -1.26 9.35 -32.93
C PHE A 197 -0.82 10.70 -32.36
N MET A 198 -1.45 11.17 -31.29
CA MET A 198 -1.03 12.35 -30.55
C MET A 198 0.27 12.12 -29.78
N THR A 199 1.08 13.16 -29.68
CA THR A 199 2.29 13.18 -28.84
C THR A 199 1.94 13.42 -27.39
N VAL A 200 2.74 12.86 -26.46
CA VAL A 200 2.50 13.09 -25.04
C VAL A 200 2.78 14.56 -24.69
N PRO A 201 1.77 15.31 -24.19
CA PRO A 201 1.90 16.75 -23.99
C PRO A 201 2.65 17.11 -22.70
N THR A 202 2.78 16.17 -21.76
CA THR A 202 3.31 16.42 -20.41
C THR A 202 4.21 15.28 -19.93
N ASN A 203 4.82 15.43 -18.75
CA ASN A 203 5.59 14.37 -18.12
C ASN A 203 4.68 13.18 -17.74
N GLN A 204 5.12 11.95 -17.99
CA GLN A 204 4.49 10.70 -17.56
C GLN A 204 3.94 10.73 -16.12
N GLN A 205 4.72 11.23 -15.15
CA GLN A 205 4.27 11.29 -13.75
C GLN A 205 3.09 12.24 -13.56
N GLN A 206 3.09 13.39 -14.25
CA GLN A 206 2.00 14.34 -14.19
C GLN A 206 0.77 13.77 -14.88
N PHE A 207 0.95 13.23 -16.08
CA PHE A 207 -0.12 12.62 -16.88
C PHE A 207 -0.83 11.49 -16.13
N LEU A 208 -0.07 10.54 -15.56
CA LEU A 208 -0.61 9.40 -14.80
C LEU A 208 -1.16 9.78 -13.41
N ALA A 209 -0.90 10.99 -12.91
CA ALA A 209 -1.48 11.47 -11.66
C ALA A 209 -2.96 11.87 -11.79
N ASN A 210 -3.39 12.23 -13.01
CA ASN A 210 -4.79 12.50 -13.31
C ASN A 210 -5.53 11.18 -13.56
N THR A 211 -6.64 10.99 -12.84
CA THR A 211 -7.43 9.76 -12.89
C THR A 211 -8.08 9.52 -14.24
N HIS A 212 -8.57 10.56 -14.91
CA HIS A 212 -9.20 10.45 -16.24
C HIS A 212 -8.16 10.09 -17.29
N ASN A 213 -7.02 10.78 -17.31
CA ASN A 213 -5.90 10.47 -18.22
C ASN A 213 -5.42 9.04 -18.03
N LYS A 214 -5.17 8.64 -16.78
CA LYS A 214 -4.69 7.30 -16.45
C LYS A 214 -5.70 6.22 -16.84
N PHE A 215 -6.99 6.44 -16.61
CA PHE A 215 -8.05 5.51 -17.02
C PHE A 215 -8.08 5.32 -18.54
N ARG A 216 -8.13 6.43 -19.30
CA ARG A 216 -8.11 6.40 -20.78
C ARG A 216 -6.85 5.68 -21.29
N PHE A 217 -5.69 5.99 -20.71
CA PHE A 217 -4.42 5.36 -21.08
C PHE A 217 -4.42 3.85 -20.82
N ILE A 218 -4.88 3.41 -19.64
CA ILE A 218 -4.98 1.98 -19.32
C ILE A 218 -5.93 1.27 -20.28
N SER A 219 -7.06 1.88 -20.63
CA SER A 219 -8.00 1.29 -21.60
C SER A 219 -7.32 1.03 -22.95
N MET A 220 -6.68 2.06 -23.52
CA MET A 220 -6.02 1.96 -24.82
C MET A 220 -4.79 1.03 -24.79
N LEU A 221 -4.02 1.08 -23.70
CA LEU A 221 -2.90 0.16 -23.50
C LEU A 221 -3.38 -1.29 -23.38
N SER A 222 -4.47 -1.54 -22.66
CA SER A 222 -5.04 -2.88 -22.49
C SER A 222 -5.49 -3.47 -23.82
N GLU A 223 -6.10 -2.67 -24.69
CA GLU A 223 -6.45 -3.09 -26.06
C GLU A 223 -5.19 -3.47 -26.85
N LYS A 224 -4.12 -2.65 -26.77
CA LYS A 224 -2.85 -2.92 -27.45
C LYS A 224 -2.15 -4.18 -26.93
N LEU A 225 -2.18 -4.42 -25.62
CA LEU A 225 -1.61 -5.62 -25.01
C LEU A 225 -2.40 -6.86 -25.42
N LYS A 226 -3.74 -6.80 -25.38
CA LYS A 226 -4.61 -7.91 -25.84
C LYS A 226 -4.40 -8.25 -27.31
N ALA A 227 -4.22 -7.23 -28.16
CA ALA A 227 -3.90 -7.43 -29.57
C ALA A 227 -2.53 -8.09 -29.81
N ALA A 228 -1.64 -8.04 -28.81
CA ALA A 228 -0.33 -8.69 -28.82
C ALA A 228 -0.30 -10.01 -28.02
N ASP A 229 -1.47 -10.62 -27.82
CA ASP A 229 -1.66 -11.89 -27.09
C ASP A 229 -1.23 -11.83 -25.61
N ILE A 230 -1.35 -10.66 -24.98
CA ILE A 230 -1.09 -10.45 -23.56
C ILE A 230 -2.42 -10.26 -22.82
N PHE A 231 -2.69 -11.12 -21.84
CA PHE A 231 -3.92 -11.06 -21.07
C PHE A 231 -3.91 -9.88 -20.09
N CYS A 232 -5.02 -9.14 -20.03
CA CYS A 232 -5.18 -7.98 -19.16
C CYS A 232 -6.51 -8.04 -18.43
N GLU A 233 -6.45 -7.95 -17.10
CA GLU A 233 -7.58 -7.84 -16.18
C GLU A 233 -7.61 -6.46 -15.54
N THR A 234 -8.79 -5.87 -15.46
CA THR A 234 -9.05 -4.66 -14.67
C THR A 234 -9.89 -5.07 -13.47
N SER A 235 -9.31 -4.97 -12.28
CA SER A 235 -9.98 -5.26 -11.00
C SER A 235 -11.00 -4.19 -10.63
#